data_AF-A0A1B9LBN8-F1
#
_entry.id   AF-A0A1B9LBN8-F1
#
_cell.length_a   1.000
_cell.length_b   1.000
_cell.length_c   1.000
_cell.angle_alpha   90.00
_cell.angle_beta   90.00
_cell.angle_gamma   90.00
#
_symmetry.space_group_name_H-M   'P 1'
#
loop_
_entity.id
_entity.type
_entity.pdbx_description
1 polymer ?
#
loop_
_entity_poly.entity_id
_entity_poly.type
_entity_poly.pdbx_seq_one_letter_code
_entity_poly.pdbx_strand_id
1 'polypeptide(L)'
;MTEHQIVAILKEAEAGIPVKELCRKYGMGNSTFYKWREKYGGMETSDIKRLKELEAENRKLKQMFAELSLKSQLQEEIIKKL
;
A
#
# COMPACT_ATOMS: atom_id res chain seq x y z
N MET A 1 -0.20 -14.78 -2.45
CA MET A 1 1.05 -14.02 -2.68
C MET A 1 1.00 -12.77 -1.82
N THR A 2 2.02 -12.53 -0.98
CA THR A 2 2.14 -11.30 -0.17
C THR A 2 2.94 -10.23 -0.93
N GLU A 3 2.83 -8.96 -0.54
CA GLU A 3 3.60 -7.88 -1.20
C GLU A 3 5.11 -8.05 -1.02
N HIS A 4 5.56 -8.56 0.12
CA HIS A 4 6.97 -8.90 0.33
C HIS A 4 7.44 -9.99 -0.64
N GLN A 5 6.60 -11.01 -0.89
CA GLN A 5 6.90 -12.04 -1.89
C GLN A 5 6.91 -11.46 -3.31
N ILE A 6 6.01 -10.53 -3.63
CA ILE A 6 5.98 -9.84 -4.93
C ILE A 6 7.30 -9.10 -5.17
N VAL A 7 7.77 -8.31 -4.20
CA VAL A 7 9.05 -7.59 -4.31
C VAL A 7 10.23 -8.56 -4.44
N ALA A 8 10.24 -9.65 -3.68
CA ALA A 8 11.29 -10.67 -3.81
C ALA A 8 11.35 -11.29 -5.22
N ILE A 9 10.18 -11.56 -5.82
CA ILE A 9 10.08 -12.08 -7.19
C ILE A 9 10.55 -11.03 -8.22
N LEU A 10 10.21 -9.75 -8.01
CA LEU A 10 10.69 -8.68 -8.89
C LEU A 10 12.21 -8.54 -8.83
N LYS A 11 12.82 -8.69 -7.65
CA LYS A 11 14.27 -8.72 -7.47
C LYS A 11 14.94 -9.91 -8.16
N GLU A 12 14.33 -11.09 -8.13
CA GLU A 12 14.80 -12.25 -8.91
C GLU A 12 14.87 -11.90 -10.41
N ALA A 13 13.89 -11.15 -10.93
CA ALA A 13 13.90 -10.70 -12.31
C ALA A 13 14.96 -9.62 -12.58
N GLU A 14 15.17 -8.69 -11.65
CA GLU A 14 16.24 -7.67 -11.71
C GLU A 14 17.64 -8.29 -11.65
N ALA A 15 17.78 -9.41 -10.93
CA ALA A 15 19.00 -10.23 -10.90
C ALA A 15 19.21 -11.06 -12.19
N GLY A 16 18.32 -10.94 -13.17
CA GLY A 16 18.48 -11.53 -14.51
C GLY A 16 17.70 -12.83 -14.75
N ILE A 17 16.89 -13.31 -13.79
CA ILE A 17 16.08 -14.51 -14.02
C ILE A 17 14.96 -14.19 -15.05
N PRO A 18 14.80 -15.00 -16.12
CA PRO A 18 13.78 -14.74 -17.12
C PRO A 18 12.37 -14.74 -16.53
N VAL A 19 11.57 -13.72 -16.88
CA VAL A 19 10.18 -13.56 -16.40
C VAL A 19 9.33 -14.81 -16.67
N LYS A 20 9.52 -15.46 -17.83
CA LYS A 20 8.80 -16.69 -18.19
C LYS A 20 9.06 -17.84 -17.21
N GLU A 21 10.29 -17.93 -16.69
CA GLU A 21 10.66 -18.93 -15.69
C GLU A 21 10.03 -18.60 -14.33
N LEU A 22 10.08 -17.34 -13.91
CA LEU A 22 9.43 -16.87 -12.68
C LEU A 22 7.92 -17.10 -12.71
N CYS A 23 7.27 -16.80 -13.84
CA CYS A 23 5.87 -17.09 -14.07
C CYS A 23 5.54 -18.59 -13.92
N ARG A 24 6.39 -19.48 -14.44
CA ARG A 24 6.22 -20.93 -14.28
C ARG A 24 6.47 -21.38 -12.83
N LYS A 25 7.55 -20.90 -12.20
CA LYS A 25 7.97 -21.25 -10.84
C LYS A 25 6.93 -20.87 -9.79
N TYR A 26 6.36 -19.68 -9.92
CA TYR A 26 5.41 -19.14 -8.95
C TYR A 26 3.93 -19.29 -9.37
N GLY A 27 3.65 -19.93 -10.51
CA GLY A 27 2.29 -20.17 -11.00
C GLY A 27 1.54 -18.89 -11.36
N MET A 28 2.21 -17.93 -11.99
CA MET A 28 1.68 -16.58 -12.27
C MET A 28 1.66 -16.28 -13.76
N GLY A 29 0.66 -15.53 -14.21
CA GLY A 29 0.63 -15.02 -15.58
C GLY A 29 1.65 -13.89 -15.82
N ASN A 30 2.14 -13.77 -17.06
CA ASN A 30 3.02 -12.66 -17.47
C ASN A 30 2.38 -11.29 -17.21
N SER A 31 1.08 -11.16 -17.46
CA SER A 31 0.35 -9.90 -17.22
C SER A 31 0.35 -9.51 -15.73
N THR A 32 0.23 -10.47 -14.83
CA THR A 32 0.32 -10.26 -13.38
C THR A 32 1.69 -9.75 -12.98
N PHE A 33 2.76 -10.35 -13.54
CA PHE A 33 4.13 -9.91 -13.28
C PHE A 33 4.35 -8.44 -13.67
N TYR A 34 3.92 -8.03 -14.87
CA TYR A 34 4.10 -6.65 -15.32
C TYR A 34 3.28 -5.64 -14.50
N LYS A 35 2.05 -5.99 -14.08
CA LYS A 35 1.27 -5.17 -13.13
C LYS A 35 1.99 -4.99 -11.79
N TRP A 36 2.67 -6.02 -11.31
CA TRP A 36 3.47 -5.91 -10.09
C TRP A 36 4.72 -5.07 -10.31
N ARG A 37 5.39 -5.22 -11.45
CA ARG A 37 6.55 -4.38 -11.79
C ARG A 37 6.18 -2.90 -11.87
N GLU A 38 5.00 -2.57 -12.41
CA GLU A 38 4.48 -1.19 -12.43
C GLU A 38 4.22 -0.66 -11.02
N LYS A 39 3.62 -1.48 -10.14
CA LYS A 39 3.21 -1.05 -8.79
C LYS A 39 4.35 -1.06 -7.76
N TYR A 40 5.25 -2.02 -7.84
CA TYR A 40 6.24 -2.35 -6.81
C TYR A 40 7.69 -2.39 -7.34
N GLY A 41 7.91 -2.16 -8.64
CA GLY A 41 9.25 -2.16 -9.21
C GLY A 41 10.14 -1.08 -8.57
N GLY A 42 11.39 -1.43 -8.29
CA GLY A 42 12.33 -0.54 -7.61
C GLY A 42 12.04 -0.29 -6.12
N MET A 43 11.02 -0.92 -5.54
CA MET A 43 10.77 -0.85 -4.08
C MET A 43 11.58 -1.91 -3.32
N GLU A 44 12.09 -1.51 -2.17
CA GLU A 44 12.65 -2.42 -1.19
C GLU A 44 11.58 -3.01 -0.25
N THR A 45 11.91 -4.13 0.39
CA THR A 45 11.00 -4.72 1.41
C THR A 45 10.76 -3.76 2.59
N SER A 46 11.76 -2.94 2.93
CA SER A 46 11.64 -1.85 3.90
C SER A 46 10.63 -0.79 3.46
N ASP A 47 10.55 -0.50 2.17
CA ASP A 47 9.63 0.50 1.63
C ASP A 47 8.19 0.03 1.76
N ILE A 48 7.94 -1.27 1.53
CA ILE A 48 6.61 -1.88 1.73
C ILE A 48 6.18 -1.80 3.20
N LYS A 49 7.09 -2.10 4.12
CA LYS A 49 6.81 -1.98 5.56
C LYS A 49 6.47 -0.53 5.92
N ARG A 50 7.29 0.43 5.46
CA ARG A 50 7.08 1.85 5.72
C ARG A 50 5.77 2.35 5.12
N LEU A 51 5.42 1.91 3.91
CA LEU A 51 4.15 2.25 3.25
C LEU A 51 2.95 1.80 4.09
N LYS A 52 2.97 0.56 4.62
CA LYS A 52 1.88 0.06 5.48
C LYS A 52 1.72 0.84 6.77
N GLU A 53 2.83 1.19 7.40
CA GLU A 53 2.84 2.01 8.61
C GLU A 53 2.21 3.38 8.32
N LEU A 54 2.64 4.03 7.23
CA LEU A 54 2.09 5.31 6.80
C LEU A 54 0.60 5.23 6.43
N GLU A 55 0.16 4.18 5.76
CA GLU A 55 -1.26 3.96 5.48
C GLU A 55 -2.09 3.77 6.76
N ALA A 56 -1.57 3.04 7.74
CA ALA A 56 -2.23 2.84 9.02
C ALA A 56 -2.33 4.15 9.82
N GLU A 57 -1.24 4.93 9.85
CA GLU A 57 -1.22 6.23 10.50
C GLU A 57 -2.16 7.22 9.79
N ASN A 58 -2.17 7.26 8.46
CA ASN A 58 -3.07 8.10 7.68
C ASN A 58 -4.54 7.77 7.94
N ARG A 59 -4.89 6.48 8.03
CA ARG A 59 -6.25 6.04 8.41
C ARG A 59 -6.64 6.56 9.80
N LYS A 60 -5.74 6.40 10.78
CA LYS A 60 -5.98 6.89 12.15
C LYS A 60 -6.15 8.41 12.20
N LEU A 61 -5.30 9.15 11.48
CA LEU A 61 -5.37 10.61 11.40
C LEU A 61 -6.68 11.07 10.76
N LYS A 62 -7.11 10.44 9.67
CA LYS A 62 -8.40 10.76 9.02
C LYS A 62 -9.59 10.52 9.94
N GLN A 63 -9.58 9.40 10.69
CA GLN A 63 -10.63 9.11 11.66
C GLN A 63 -10.68 10.18 12.76
N MET A 64 -9.54 10.49 13.38
CA MET A 64 -9.46 11.50 14.43
C MET A 64 -9.89 12.88 13.93
N PHE A 65 -9.50 13.25 12.71
CA PHE A 65 -9.94 14.49 12.09
C PHE A 65 -11.46 14.53 11.91
N ALA A 66 -12.06 13.47 11.37
CA ALA A 66 -13.52 13.39 11.20
C ALA A 66 -14.26 13.51 12.54
N GLU A 67 -13.80 12.82 13.59
CA GLU A 67 -14.38 12.89 14.93
C GLU A 67 -14.28 14.32 15.52
N LEU A 68 -13.11 14.96 15.40
CA LEU A 68 -12.91 16.33 15.86
C LEU A 68 -13.74 17.34 15.06
N SER A 69 -13.83 17.20 13.75
CA SER A 69 -14.65 18.06 12.89
C SER A 69 -16.13 17.97 13.27
N LEU A 70 -16.66 16.76 13.47
CA LEU A 70 -18.05 16.57 13.92
C LEU A 70 -18.30 17.23 15.28
N LYS A 71 -17.37 17.04 16.24
CA LYS A 71 -17.48 17.68 17.55
C LYS A 71 -17.46 19.20 17.46
N SER A 72 -16.59 19.77 16.63
CA SER A 72 -16.52 21.22 16.39
C SER A 72 -17.82 21.77 15.81
N GLN A 73 -18.39 21.09 14.81
CA GLN A 73 -19.66 21.49 14.21
C GLN A 73 -20.81 21.50 15.23
N LEU A 74 -20.90 20.46 16.06
CA LEU A 74 -21.91 20.40 17.14
C LEU A 74 -21.73 21.55 18.15
N GLN A 75 -20.49 21.89 18.51
CA GLN A 75 -20.21 23.02 19.41
C GLN A 75 -20.67 24.35 18.81
N GLU A 76 -20.38 24.60 17.54
CA GLU A 76 -20.86 25.79 16.84
C GLU A 76 -22.38 25.86 16.76
N GLU A 77 -23.05 24.74 16.51
CA GLU A 77 -24.52 24.69 16.50
C GLU A 77 -25.15 24.99 17.85
N ILE A 78 -24.55 24.52 18.95
CA ILE A 78 -25.01 24.84 20.31
C ILE A 78 -24.84 26.33 20.58
N ILE A 79 -23.68 26.91 20.25
CA ILE A 79 -23.41 28.34 20.44
C ILE A 79 -24.40 29.20 19.65
N LYS A 80 -24.76 28.81 18.42
CA LYS A 80 -25.74 29.54 17.59
C LYS A 80 -27.19 29.46 18.13
N LYS A 81 -27.49 28.50 19.00
CA LYS A 81 -28.82 28.30 19.60
C LYS A 81 -28.96 28.96 20.97
N LEU A 82 -27.88 29.47 21.55
CA LEU A 82 -27.86 30.31 22.74
C LEU A 82 -28.09 31.78 22.36
#